data_AF-A0A6A4HQB9-F1
#
_entry.id   AF-A0A6A4HQB9-F1
#
_cell.length_a   1.000
_cell.length_b   1.000
_cell.length_c   1.000
_cell.angle_alpha   90.00
_cell.angle_beta   90.00
_cell.angle_gamma   90.00
#
_symmetry.space_group_name_H-M   'P 1'
#
loop_
_entity.id
_entity.type
_entity.pdbx_description
1 polymer ?
#
loop_
_entity_poly.entity_id
_entity_poly.type
_entity_poly.pdbx_seq_one_letter_code
_entity_poly.pdbx_strand_id
1 'polypeptide(L)'
;MSLAFATEKQLALSAVRRACNLTSSGDKSPVTVGDYSAQAVISSMIHHAFPADPIVGEEDAADLRAETGAVLRSRILLDAIDRGNFEGGRSGRMWTIDPIDGTKGFLRGEQYAVCLALLVDAEVQVGVLGCPNLPIDMSNPDGEKGCLFVAVKGQGAQQMKLSGADPAPLSMPPYSPSTFNFLESVEAAHSSHSTNDKTS
;
A
#
# COMPACT_ATOMS: atom_id res chain seq x y z
N MET A 1 27.44 2.12 -11.12
CA MET A 1 27.04 1.58 -9.80
C MET A 1 25.52 1.57 -9.80
N SER A 2 24.87 0.40 -9.71
CA SER A 2 23.40 0.37 -9.58
C SER A 2 23.02 0.96 -8.22
N LEU A 3 22.01 1.84 -8.19
CA LEU A 3 21.45 2.28 -6.91
C LEU A 3 20.86 1.06 -6.20
N ALA A 4 21.11 0.93 -4.90
CA ALA A 4 20.51 -0.14 -4.10
C ALA A 4 18.98 -0.07 -4.20
N PHE A 5 18.33 -1.23 -4.30
CA PHE A 5 16.89 -1.37 -4.39
C PHE A 5 16.21 -0.70 -5.61
N ALA A 6 16.95 -0.39 -6.68
CA ALA A 6 16.38 0.22 -7.87
C ALA A 6 15.33 -0.65 -8.56
N THR A 7 15.58 -1.96 -8.68
CA THR A 7 14.65 -2.92 -9.29
C THR A 7 13.41 -3.08 -8.43
N GLU A 8 13.58 -3.18 -7.12
CA GLU A 8 12.52 -3.29 -6.12
C GLU A 8 11.61 -2.07 -6.13
N LYS A 9 12.19 -0.86 -6.18
CA LYS A 9 11.45 0.38 -6.34
C LYS A 9 10.59 0.38 -7.61
N GLN A 10 11.17 -0.01 -8.75
CA GLN A 10 10.45 -0.03 -10.03
C GLN A 10 9.33 -1.07 -10.06
N LEU A 11 9.58 -2.25 -9.49
CA LEU A 11 8.56 -3.27 -9.31
C LEU A 11 7.43 -2.74 -8.43
N ALA A 12 7.75 -2.18 -7.26
CA ALA A 12 6.77 -1.72 -6.29
C ALA A 12 5.88 -0.61 -6.86
N LEU A 13 6.47 0.38 -7.56
CA LEU A 13 5.72 1.42 -8.27
C LEU A 13 4.78 0.82 -9.32
N SER A 14 5.26 -0.14 -10.10
CA SER A 14 4.45 -0.78 -11.15
C SER A 14 3.30 -1.61 -10.59
N ALA A 15 3.55 -2.34 -9.49
CA ALA A 15 2.59 -3.18 -8.82
C ALA A 15 1.48 -2.35 -8.15
N VAL A 16 1.86 -1.34 -7.36
CA VAL A 16 0.91 -0.43 -6.69
C VAL A 16 0.07 0.32 -7.71
N ARG A 17 0.69 0.88 -8.76
CA ARG A 17 -0.06 1.57 -9.83
C ARG A 17 -1.10 0.66 -10.49
N ARG A 18 -0.75 -0.60 -10.73
CA ARG A 18 -1.66 -1.57 -11.34
C ARG A 18 -2.81 -1.93 -10.40
N ALA A 19 -2.53 -2.14 -9.11
CA ALA A 19 -3.54 -2.38 -8.10
C ALA A 19 -4.50 -1.19 -7.95
N CYS A 20 -3.99 0.04 -7.86
CA CYS A 20 -4.83 1.24 -7.80
C CYS A 20 -5.79 1.37 -8.99
N ASN A 21 -5.34 1.02 -10.20
CA ASN A 21 -6.22 1.05 -11.39
C ASN A 21 -7.35 0.02 -11.31
N LEU A 22 -7.13 -1.13 -10.67
CA LEU A 22 -8.17 -2.14 -10.44
C LEU A 22 -9.18 -1.65 -9.41
N THR A 23 -8.71 -1.12 -8.28
CA THR A 23 -9.57 -0.64 -7.18
C THR A 23 -10.35 0.63 -7.53
N SER A 24 -9.83 1.46 -8.45
CA SER A 24 -10.47 2.72 -8.85
C SER A 24 -11.51 2.58 -9.97
N SER A 25 -11.70 1.37 -10.50
CA SER A 25 -12.54 1.15 -11.69
C SER A 25 -14.04 1.41 -11.49
N GLY A 26 -14.47 1.86 -10.30
CA GLY A 26 -15.86 2.21 -10.00
C GLY A 26 -16.81 1.03 -10.04
N ASP A 27 -16.26 -0.19 -10.08
CA ASP A 27 -17.03 -1.42 -9.99
C ASP A 27 -17.69 -1.46 -8.60
N LYS A 28 -19.02 -1.67 -8.56
CA LYS A 28 -19.80 -1.78 -7.32
C LYS A 28 -19.59 -3.11 -6.61
N SER A 29 -18.57 -3.85 -7.01
CA SER A 29 -18.15 -5.08 -6.38
C SER A 29 -17.88 -4.84 -4.89
N PRO A 30 -18.19 -5.80 -4.01
CA PRO A 30 -17.87 -5.73 -2.60
C PRO A 30 -16.37 -5.40 -2.40
N VAL A 31 -16.04 -4.69 -1.32
CA VAL A 31 -14.66 -4.30 -0.95
C VAL A 31 -13.68 -5.46 -1.11
N THR A 32 -14.11 -6.63 -0.63
CA THR A 32 -13.49 -7.94 -0.76
C THR A 32 -12.93 -8.25 -2.16
N VAL A 33 -13.61 -7.85 -3.25
CA VAL A 33 -13.11 -8.04 -4.62
C VAL A 33 -11.95 -7.12 -4.94
N GLY A 34 -11.99 -5.87 -4.46
CA GLY A 34 -10.92 -4.91 -4.56
C GLY A 34 -9.66 -5.37 -3.83
N ASP A 35 -9.82 -5.78 -2.56
CA ASP A 35 -8.74 -6.29 -1.73
C ASP A 35 -8.04 -7.50 -2.37
N TYR A 36 -8.82 -8.53 -2.73
CA TYR A 36 -8.29 -9.73 -3.38
C TYR A 36 -7.63 -9.42 -4.73
N SER A 37 -8.20 -8.52 -5.52
CA SER A 37 -7.63 -8.17 -6.83
C SER A 37 -6.30 -7.41 -6.70
N ALA A 38 -6.23 -6.47 -5.76
CA ALA A 38 -5.03 -5.72 -5.45
C ALA A 38 -3.92 -6.63 -4.89
N GLN A 39 -4.23 -7.47 -3.90
CA GLN A 39 -3.25 -8.42 -3.36
C GLN A 39 -2.80 -9.43 -4.42
N ALA A 40 -3.73 -10.03 -5.19
CA ALA A 40 -3.37 -11.01 -6.22
C ALA A 40 -2.44 -10.43 -7.29
N VAL A 41 -2.69 -9.21 -7.76
CA VAL A 41 -1.84 -8.59 -8.80
C VAL A 41 -0.46 -8.24 -8.25
N ILE A 42 -0.38 -7.69 -7.03
CA ILE A 42 0.89 -7.33 -6.39
C ILE A 42 1.71 -8.59 -6.10
N SER A 43 1.10 -9.59 -5.46
CA SER A 43 1.75 -10.87 -5.14
C SER A 43 2.25 -11.61 -6.38
N SER A 44 1.47 -11.59 -7.48
CA SER A 44 1.88 -12.19 -8.74
C SER A 44 3.11 -11.50 -9.34
N MET A 45 3.15 -10.16 -9.30
CA MET A 45 4.27 -9.39 -9.82
C MET A 45 5.54 -9.59 -8.97
N ILE A 46 5.40 -9.60 -7.65
CA ILE A 46 6.51 -9.89 -6.73
C ILE A 46 7.04 -11.29 -6.98
N HIS A 47 6.18 -12.31 -7.03
CA HIS A 47 6.65 -13.67 -7.24
C HIS A 47 7.35 -13.87 -8.59
N HIS A 48 6.92 -13.16 -9.63
CA HIS A 48 7.59 -13.25 -10.93
C HIS A 48 8.99 -12.63 -10.91
N ALA A 49 9.18 -11.50 -10.22
CA ALA A 49 10.46 -10.80 -10.16
C ALA A 49 11.40 -11.34 -9.07
N PHE A 50 10.84 -11.77 -7.94
CA PHE A 50 11.54 -12.22 -6.74
C PHE A 50 10.89 -13.51 -6.19
N PRO A 51 11.05 -14.65 -6.88
CA PRO A 51 10.30 -15.87 -6.57
C PRO A 51 10.57 -16.47 -5.19
N ALA A 52 11.70 -16.10 -4.57
CA ALA A 52 12.10 -16.55 -3.23
C ALA A 52 11.69 -15.59 -2.11
N ASP A 53 11.22 -14.37 -2.43
CA ASP A 53 10.82 -13.42 -1.41
C ASP A 53 9.44 -13.81 -0.84
N PRO A 54 9.31 -14.02 0.48
CA PRO A 54 8.02 -14.21 1.12
C PRO A 54 7.22 -12.90 1.16
N ILE A 55 5.90 -13.04 1.27
CA ILE A 55 4.96 -11.93 1.27
C ILE A 55 4.04 -12.05 2.48
N VAL A 56 3.94 -10.98 3.26
CA VAL A 56 2.95 -10.77 4.30
C VAL A 56 1.82 -9.93 3.69
N GLY A 57 0.62 -10.49 3.58
CA GLY A 57 -0.59 -9.80 3.15
C GLY A 57 -1.65 -9.83 4.24
N GLU A 58 -2.64 -8.94 4.12
CA GLU A 58 -3.81 -8.93 5.01
C GLU A 58 -4.80 -10.06 4.65
N GLU A 59 -4.97 -10.32 3.35
CA GLU A 59 -6.01 -11.19 2.84
C GLU A 59 -5.56 -12.64 2.69
N ASP A 60 -6.46 -13.58 2.95
CA ASP A 60 -6.31 -14.99 2.57
C ASP A 60 -7.46 -15.46 1.66
N ALA A 61 -7.25 -16.54 0.91
CA ALA A 61 -8.28 -17.03 -0.02
C ALA A 61 -9.26 -18.04 0.61
N ALA A 62 -9.32 -18.18 1.94
CA ALA A 62 -10.21 -19.12 2.61
C ALA A 62 -11.69 -18.82 2.30
N ASP A 63 -12.09 -17.56 2.36
CA ASP A 63 -13.48 -17.13 2.09
C ASP A 63 -13.90 -17.36 0.62
N LEU A 64 -12.96 -17.25 -0.33
CA LEU A 64 -13.21 -17.50 -1.75
C LEU A 64 -13.43 -18.99 -2.09
N ARG A 65 -12.97 -19.89 -1.20
CA ARG A 65 -13.16 -21.35 -1.34
C ARG A 65 -14.56 -21.79 -0.90
N ALA A 66 -15.27 -20.99 -0.10
CA ALA A 66 -16.67 -21.24 0.25
C ALA A 66 -17.60 -21.07 -0.97
N GLU A 67 -18.75 -21.78 -0.99
CA GLU A 67 -19.68 -21.92 -2.14
C GLU A 67 -20.14 -20.60 -2.78
N THR A 68 -20.03 -19.48 -2.08
CA THR A 68 -20.37 -18.12 -2.54
C THR A 68 -19.34 -17.49 -3.48
N GLY A 69 -18.09 -18.00 -3.55
CA GLY A 69 -16.98 -17.41 -4.31
C GLY A 69 -16.87 -17.84 -5.79
N ALA A 70 -17.83 -18.60 -6.34
CA ALA A 70 -17.70 -19.33 -7.61
C ALA A 70 -17.27 -18.49 -8.83
N VAL A 71 -17.54 -17.18 -8.84
CA VAL A 71 -17.23 -16.27 -9.96
C VAL A 71 -15.74 -15.85 -9.99
N LEU A 72 -15.01 -15.91 -8.87
CA LEU A 72 -13.59 -15.48 -8.77
C LEU A 72 -12.57 -16.64 -8.81
N ARG A 73 -13.03 -17.89 -8.93
CA ARG A 73 -12.23 -19.12 -8.75
C ARG A 73 -11.37 -19.50 -9.96
N SER A 74 -10.55 -18.59 -10.49
CA SER A 74 -9.38 -19.07 -11.24
C SER A 74 -8.33 -19.53 -10.23
N ARG A 75 -7.81 -20.76 -10.34
CA ARG A 75 -6.81 -21.30 -9.39
C ARG A 75 -5.59 -20.39 -9.26
N ILE A 76 -5.22 -19.72 -10.35
CA ILE A 76 -4.11 -18.76 -10.42
C ILE A 76 -4.35 -17.55 -9.50
N LEU A 77 -5.60 -17.10 -9.34
CA LEU A 77 -5.94 -15.99 -8.46
C LEU A 77 -5.83 -16.39 -6.99
N LEU A 78 -6.33 -17.58 -6.62
CA LEU A 78 -6.27 -18.06 -5.23
C LEU A 78 -4.82 -18.27 -4.78
N ASP A 79 -4.00 -18.92 -5.61
CA ASP A 79 -2.59 -19.12 -5.33
C ASP A 79 -1.83 -17.78 -5.24
N ALA A 80 -2.28 -16.74 -5.93
CA ALA A 80 -1.68 -15.41 -5.84
C ALA A 80 -2.02 -14.71 -4.53
N ILE A 81 -3.25 -14.86 -4.03
CA ILE A 81 -3.69 -14.29 -2.74
C ILE A 81 -2.97 -14.99 -1.59
N ASP A 82 -2.97 -16.33 -1.55
CA ASP A 82 -2.38 -17.12 -0.45
C ASP A 82 -0.85 -16.99 -0.34
N ARG A 83 -0.18 -16.40 -1.33
CA ARG A 83 1.24 -16.03 -1.19
C ARG A 83 1.47 -15.01 -0.09
N GLY A 84 0.45 -14.27 0.31
CA GLY A 84 0.45 -13.34 1.43
C GLY A 84 0.48 -14.00 2.82
N ASN A 85 0.47 -15.33 2.92
CA ASN A 85 0.33 -16.03 4.21
C ASN A 85 1.64 -16.14 5.02
N PHE A 86 2.69 -15.37 4.69
CA PHE A 86 3.88 -15.35 5.53
C PHE A 86 3.58 -14.59 6.83
N GLU A 87 3.88 -15.20 7.98
CA GLU A 87 3.62 -14.59 9.30
C GLU A 87 4.54 -13.39 9.62
N GLY A 88 5.61 -13.19 8.83
CA GLY A 88 6.64 -12.21 9.08
C GLY A 88 7.78 -12.74 9.96
N GLY A 89 8.70 -11.84 10.32
CA GLY A 89 9.85 -12.21 11.14
C GLY A 89 10.81 -11.04 11.39
N ARG A 90 11.77 -11.25 12.29
CA ARG A 90 12.78 -10.24 12.65
C ARG A 90 14.00 -10.23 11.75
N SER A 91 14.14 -11.22 10.88
CA SER A 91 15.32 -11.44 10.04
C SER A 91 14.92 -11.86 8.64
N GLY A 92 15.79 -11.64 7.68
CA GLY A 92 15.57 -11.98 6.29
C GLY A 92 14.81 -10.89 5.53
N ARG A 93 14.51 -11.19 4.27
CA ARG A 93 13.88 -10.28 3.33
C ARG A 93 12.42 -10.69 3.12
N MET A 94 11.50 -9.72 3.11
CA MET A 94 10.06 -9.97 2.91
C MET A 94 9.36 -8.72 2.35
N TRP A 95 8.26 -8.94 1.63
CA TRP A 95 7.34 -7.88 1.23
C TRP A 95 6.13 -7.84 2.15
N THR A 96 5.58 -6.65 2.38
CA THR A 96 4.32 -6.46 3.12
C THR A 96 3.33 -5.72 2.25
N ILE A 97 2.09 -6.20 2.20
CA ILE A 97 1.00 -5.64 1.40
C ILE A 97 -0.17 -5.32 2.33
N ASP A 98 -0.69 -4.12 2.22
CA ASP A 98 -2.05 -3.79 2.64
C ASP A 98 -2.79 -3.31 1.38
N PRO A 99 -3.71 -4.14 0.84
CA PRO A 99 -4.27 -3.92 -0.49
C PRO A 99 -5.22 -2.70 -0.54
N ILE A 100 -5.93 -2.41 0.56
CA ILE A 100 -6.79 -1.23 0.73
C ILE A 100 -6.72 -0.77 2.20
N ASP A 101 -5.74 0.07 2.49
CA ASP A 101 -5.65 0.76 3.78
C ASP A 101 -6.75 1.84 3.83
N GLY A 102 -7.56 1.80 4.90
CA GLY A 102 -8.72 2.67 5.05
C GLY A 102 -9.99 2.14 4.38
N THR A 103 -10.30 0.85 4.53
CA THR A 103 -11.49 0.15 4.00
C THR A 103 -12.81 0.92 4.17
N LYS A 104 -13.03 1.56 5.34
CA LYS A 104 -14.22 2.41 5.59
C LYS A 104 -14.27 3.63 4.67
N GLY A 105 -13.12 4.26 4.42
CA GLY A 105 -13.00 5.39 3.49
C GLY A 105 -13.22 4.94 2.05
N PHE A 106 -12.62 3.82 1.65
CA PHE A 106 -12.85 3.20 0.35
C PHE A 106 -14.35 2.95 0.07
N LEU A 107 -15.06 2.34 1.03
CA LEU A 107 -16.51 2.10 0.96
C LEU A 107 -17.36 3.36 0.78
N ARG A 108 -16.89 4.49 1.30
CA ARG A 108 -17.58 5.79 1.19
C ARG A 108 -17.17 6.58 -0.05
N GLY A 109 -16.22 6.07 -0.84
CA GLY A 109 -15.59 6.83 -1.93
C GLY A 109 -14.70 7.97 -1.43
N GLU A 110 -14.26 7.91 -0.17
CA GLU A 110 -13.35 8.85 0.48
C GLU A 110 -11.88 8.40 0.26
N GLN A 111 -10.96 8.82 1.12
CA GLN A 111 -9.55 8.46 1.00
C GLN A 111 -9.32 6.99 1.37
N TYR A 112 -8.42 6.35 0.62
CA TYR A 112 -7.84 5.05 0.90
C TYR A 112 -6.47 4.99 0.22
N ALA A 113 -5.64 4.00 0.60
CA ALA A 113 -4.36 3.77 -0.03
C ALA A 113 -4.15 2.29 -0.38
N VAL A 114 -3.32 2.05 -1.39
CA VAL A 114 -2.72 0.74 -1.66
C VAL A 114 -1.28 0.81 -1.17
N CYS A 115 -0.90 -0.07 -0.26
CA CYS A 115 0.35 0.01 0.48
C CYS A 115 1.24 -1.18 0.16
N LEU A 116 2.50 -0.90 -0.17
CA LEU A 116 3.51 -1.93 -0.41
C LEU A 116 4.85 -1.51 0.19
N ALA A 117 5.47 -2.41 0.94
CA ALA A 117 6.82 -2.20 1.44
C ALA A 117 7.69 -3.45 1.30
N LEU A 118 9.00 -3.21 1.22
CA LEU A 118 10.03 -4.22 1.30
C LEU A 118 10.80 -4.04 2.61
N LEU A 119 10.90 -5.12 3.37
CA LEU A 119 11.69 -5.16 4.60
C LEU A 119 12.89 -6.08 4.41
N VAL A 120 14.00 -5.70 5.04
CA VAL A 120 15.19 -6.53 5.23
C VAL A 120 15.57 -6.43 6.70
N ASP A 121 15.61 -7.56 7.39
CA ASP A 121 15.90 -7.66 8.82
C ASP A 121 15.02 -6.74 9.70
N ALA A 122 13.71 -6.76 9.42
CA ALA A 122 12.69 -5.92 10.05
C ALA A 122 12.88 -4.39 9.85
N GLU A 123 13.75 -3.98 8.93
CA GLU A 123 13.89 -2.58 8.53
C GLU A 123 13.27 -2.33 7.15
N VAL A 124 12.41 -1.32 7.05
CA VAL A 124 11.83 -0.89 5.78
C VAL A 124 12.91 -0.31 4.87
N GLN A 125 13.10 -0.93 3.70
CA GLN A 125 14.06 -0.53 2.67
C GLN A 125 13.39 0.24 1.54
N VAL A 126 12.20 -0.18 1.12
CA VAL A 126 11.39 0.48 0.09
C VAL A 126 9.95 0.58 0.60
N GLY A 127 9.31 1.74 0.40
CA GLY A 127 7.88 1.93 0.66
C GLY A 127 7.23 2.62 -0.52
N VAL A 128 6.06 2.16 -0.93
CA VAL A 128 5.22 2.77 -1.96
C VAL A 128 3.78 2.85 -1.46
N LEU A 129 3.18 4.02 -1.60
CA LEU A 129 1.75 4.25 -1.35
C LEU A 129 1.10 4.75 -2.63
N GLY A 130 0.00 4.13 -3.03
CA GLY A 130 -0.88 4.65 -4.08
C GLY A 130 -2.14 5.20 -3.45
N CYS A 131 -2.44 6.47 -3.70
CA CYS A 131 -3.57 7.18 -3.11
C CYS A 131 -4.48 7.69 -4.25
N PRO A 132 -5.44 6.88 -4.74
CA PRO A 132 -6.18 7.22 -5.95
C PRO A 132 -7.10 8.43 -5.81
N ASN A 133 -7.64 8.63 -4.61
CA ASN A 133 -8.58 9.72 -4.34
C ASN A 133 -7.92 10.99 -3.80
N LEU A 134 -6.58 10.99 -3.62
CA LEU A 134 -5.85 12.12 -3.05
C LEU A 134 -5.59 13.18 -4.14
N PRO A 135 -5.93 14.47 -3.90
CA PRO A 135 -5.57 15.56 -4.81
C PRO A 135 -4.05 15.67 -5.00
N ILE A 136 -3.60 15.91 -6.23
CA ILE A 136 -2.18 16.12 -6.52
C ILE A 136 -1.67 17.42 -5.89
N ASP A 137 -2.51 18.45 -5.93
CA ASP A 137 -2.27 19.76 -5.33
C ASP A 137 -3.24 19.97 -4.17
N MET A 138 -2.74 19.98 -2.95
CA MET A 138 -3.54 20.19 -1.74
C MET A 138 -4.15 21.59 -1.66
N SER A 139 -3.62 22.57 -2.38
CA SER A 139 -4.21 23.91 -2.48
C SER A 139 -5.41 23.96 -3.43
N ASN A 140 -5.58 22.94 -4.28
CA ASN A 140 -6.68 22.77 -5.20
C ASN A 140 -7.32 21.37 -5.05
N PRO A 141 -8.08 21.13 -3.96
CA PRO A 141 -8.59 19.81 -3.61
C PRO A 141 -9.61 19.24 -4.62
N ASP A 142 -10.24 20.09 -5.42
CA ASP A 142 -11.17 19.71 -6.50
C ASP A 142 -10.45 19.46 -7.83
N GLY A 143 -9.12 19.61 -7.86
CA GLY A 143 -8.28 19.39 -9.04
C GLY A 143 -8.04 17.92 -9.39
N GLU A 144 -6.98 17.67 -10.17
CA GLU A 144 -6.57 16.32 -10.55
C GLU A 144 -6.24 15.49 -9.31
N LYS A 145 -6.73 14.24 -9.28
CA LYS A 145 -6.53 13.28 -8.19
C LYS A 145 -5.68 12.10 -8.66
N GLY A 146 -5.08 11.41 -7.68
CA GLY A 146 -4.29 10.21 -7.90
C GLY A 146 -2.81 10.50 -7.70
N CYS A 147 -2.31 10.13 -6.53
CA CYS A 147 -0.90 10.28 -6.16
C CYS A 147 -0.24 8.92 -5.98
N LEU A 148 1.06 8.87 -6.29
CA LEU A 148 1.98 7.82 -5.87
C LEU A 148 3.07 8.43 -5.02
N PHE A 149 3.34 7.82 -3.88
CA PHE A 149 4.44 8.16 -3.01
C PHE A 149 5.43 7.00 -2.99
N VAL A 150 6.72 7.30 -3.05
CA VAL A 150 7.77 6.28 -2.97
C VAL A 150 8.95 6.79 -2.17
N ALA A 151 9.49 5.93 -1.33
CA ALA A 151 10.74 6.18 -0.62
C ALA A 151 11.63 4.94 -0.66
N VAL A 152 12.94 5.19 -0.73
CA VAL A 152 13.97 4.15 -0.53
C VAL A 152 14.88 4.63 0.59
N LYS A 153 15.19 3.74 1.55
CA LYS A 153 16.03 4.07 2.71
C LYS A 153 17.34 4.71 2.25
N GLY A 154 17.63 5.91 2.77
CA GLY A 154 18.82 6.69 2.42
C GLY A 154 18.76 7.44 1.08
N GLN A 155 17.65 7.37 0.33
CA GLN A 155 17.52 8.02 -1.00
C GLN A 155 16.42 9.09 -1.05
N GLY A 156 15.76 9.36 0.09
CA GLY A 156 14.65 10.31 0.18
C GLY A 156 13.32 9.75 -0.31
N ALA A 157 12.31 10.63 -0.39
CA ALA A 157 10.96 10.32 -0.81
C ALA A 157 10.55 11.18 -2.02
N GLN A 158 9.61 10.68 -2.82
CA GLN A 158 9.09 11.36 -4.00
C GLN A 158 7.57 11.20 -4.06
N GLN A 159 6.89 12.24 -4.53
CA GLN A 159 5.50 12.19 -5.01
C GLN A 159 5.52 12.18 -6.53
N MET A 160 4.60 11.47 -7.15
CA MET A 160 4.32 11.53 -8.59
C MET A 160 2.83 11.32 -8.83
N LYS A 161 2.35 11.61 -10.03
CA LYS A 161 0.96 11.29 -10.41
C LYS A 161 0.76 9.77 -10.37
N LEU A 162 -0.49 9.30 -10.23
CA LEU A 162 -0.79 7.87 -10.31
C LEU A 162 -0.39 7.24 -11.65
N SER A 163 -0.30 8.04 -12.72
CA SER A 163 0.26 7.62 -14.01
C SER A 163 1.78 7.33 -13.97
N GLY A 164 2.48 7.76 -12.92
CA GLY A 164 3.94 7.77 -12.79
C GLY A 164 4.61 9.02 -13.36
N ALA A 165 3.83 9.98 -13.85
CA ALA A 165 4.35 11.24 -14.40
C ALA A 165 4.74 12.24 -13.29
N ASP A 166 5.59 13.20 -13.67
CA ASP A 166 5.98 14.35 -12.87
C ASP A 166 6.51 14.02 -11.46
N PRO A 167 7.55 13.18 -11.33
CA PRO A 167 8.13 12.86 -10.03
C PRO A 167 8.80 14.09 -9.40
N ALA A 168 8.33 14.46 -8.21
CA ALA A 168 8.85 15.56 -7.41
C ALA A 168 9.40 15.03 -6.07
N PRO A 169 10.57 15.50 -5.60
CA PRO A 169 11.06 15.13 -4.28
C PRO A 169 10.14 15.69 -3.19
N LEU A 170 9.89 14.88 -2.17
CA LEU A 170 9.23 15.32 -0.95
C LEU A 170 10.27 15.77 0.06
N SER A 171 10.01 16.93 0.66
CA SER A 171 10.80 17.47 1.75
C SER A 171 9.88 17.90 2.86
N MET A 172 10.23 17.55 4.10
CA MET A 172 9.58 18.16 5.25
C MET A 172 9.96 19.65 5.29
N PRO A 173 8.98 20.57 5.31
CA PRO A 173 9.29 21.97 5.51
C PRO A 173 9.92 22.15 6.91
N PRO A 174 10.79 23.16 7.10
CA PRO A 174 11.27 23.50 8.43
C PRO A 174 10.09 23.86 9.34
N TYR A 175 10.01 23.23 10.50
CA TYR A 175 8.94 23.42 11.47
C TYR A 175 9.52 23.69 12.86
N SER A 176 8.69 24.24 13.76
CA SER A 176 9.02 24.35 15.18
C SER A 176 8.07 23.46 16.00
N PRO A 177 8.50 22.90 17.15
CA PRO A 177 7.62 22.05 17.97
C PRO A 177 6.29 22.70 18.36
N SER A 178 6.26 24.03 18.52
CA SER A 178 5.05 24.78 18.88
C SER A 178 4.02 24.92 17.76
N THR A 179 4.31 24.48 16.53
CA THR A 179 3.37 24.50 15.40
C THR A 179 2.68 23.17 15.15
N PHE A 180 2.98 22.12 15.94
CA PHE A 180 2.29 20.83 15.81
C PHE A 180 0.93 20.87 16.49
N ASN A 181 -0.10 20.51 15.73
CA ASN A 181 -1.33 19.98 16.31
C ASN A 181 -1.20 18.46 16.32
N PHE A 182 -1.20 17.85 17.50
CA PHE A 182 -1.25 16.41 17.60
C PHE A 182 -2.69 15.97 17.30
N LEU A 183 -2.86 15.18 16.24
CA LEU A 183 -4.14 14.63 15.86
C LEU A 183 -4.23 13.20 16.38
N GLU A 184 -5.28 12.91 17.15
CA GLU A 184 -5.57 11.58 17.64
C GLU A 184 -6.62 10.88 16.77
N SER A 185 -6.65 9.55 16.84
CA SER A 185 -7.69 8.77 16.19
C SER A 185 -9.07 9.22 16.69
N VAL A 186 -9.98 9.49 15.76
CA VAL A 186 -11.39 9.76 16.06
C VAL A 186 -12.09 8.52 16.61
N GLU A 187 -11.57 7.32 16.32
CA GLU A 187 -12.10 6.06 16.82
C GLU A 187 -11.25 5.51 17.96
N ALA A 188 -11.81 5.56 19.18
CA ALA A 188 -11.17 5.14 20.43
C ALA A 188 -10.74 3.66 20.47
N ALA A 189 -11.25 2.82 19.56
CA ALA A 189 -10.89 1.41 19.46
C ALA A 189 -9.56 1.17 18.72
N HIS A 190 -9.02 2.17 18.03
CA HIS A 190 -7.79 2.07 17.22
C HIS A 190 -6.60 2.83 17.80
N SER A 191 -6.73 3.37 19.02
CA SER A 191 -5.69 4.16 19.70
C SER A 191 -5.15 3.40 20.91
N SER A 192 -3.84 3.12 20.91
CA SER A 192 -3.12 2.78 22.15
C SER A 192 -2.73 4.07 22.87
N HIS A 193 -3.72 4.73 23.48
CA HIS A 193 -3.56 6.03 24.16
C HIS A 193 -2.39 6.06 25.17
N SER A 194 -2.06 4.92 25.80
CA SER A 194 -0.93 4.80 26.74
C SER A 194 0.47 4.92 26.13
N THR A 195 0.59 4.83 24.81
CA THR A 195 1.87 5.01 24.08
C THR A 195 2.08 6.48 23.70
N ASN A 196 1.02 7.19 23.33
CA ASN A 196 1.08 8.59 22.91
C ASN A 196 1.52 9.52 24.05
N ASP A 197 1.07 9.25 25.28
CA ASP A 197 1.45 10.00 26.49
C ASP A 197 2.96 9.95 26.83
N LYS A 198 3.72 9.05 26.20
CA LYS A 198 5.17 8.92 26.42
C LYS A 198 6.00 9.76 25.45
N THR A 199 5.35 10.36 24.45
CA THR A 199 5.99 11.09 23.34
C THR A 199 5.50 12.53 23.21
N SER A 200 4.49 12.93 23.99
CA SER A 200 4.03 14.32 24.15
C SER A 200 4.81 15.11 25.20
#